data_AF-A0AAE4C922-F1
#
_entry.id   AF-A0AAE4C922-F1
#
_cell.length_a   1.000
_cell.length_b   1.000
_cell.length_c   1.000
_cell.angle_alpha   90.00
_cell.angle_beta   90.00
_cell.angle_gamma   90.00
#
_symmetry.space_group_name_H-M   'P 1'
#
loop_
_entity.id
_entity.type
_entity.pdbx_description
1 polymer ?
#
loop_
_entity_poly.entity_id
_entity_poly.type
_entity_poly.pdbx_seq_one_letter_code
_entity_poly.pdbx_strand_id
1 'polypeptide(L)'
;MTDLRFELDPEWDLPIFKGRAERYFPLGAWLISEVSKNHGVALDALAMLDDAARGDTPEPWDSESYDVTVDAAGMRFQNRYALDQRAEYSLDEVRPVLEDYWRFLLTIPERPGTYRAFWPELSLPEAHLLLWEQTWGRPHPYRGRLF
;
A
#
# COMPACT_ATOMS: atom_id res chain seq x y z
N MET A 1 -11.53 -6.07 11.64
CA MET A 1 -12.15 -5.29 10.55
C MET A 1 -11.88 -3.84 10.87
N THR A 2 -11.03 -3.20 10.07
CA THR A 2 -10.64 -1.80 10.28
C THR A 2 -11.75 -0.86 9.83
N ASP A 3 -11.90 0.28 10.52
CA ASP A 3 -12.96 1.26 10.25
C ASP A 3 -12.68 2.13 9.02
N LEU A 4 -11.66 1.79 8.22
CA LEU A 4 -11.33 2.42 6.94
C LEU A 4 -11.98 1.65 5.78
N ARG A 5 -12.51 2.40 4.82
CA ARG A 5 -13.00 1.91 3.52
C ARG A 5 -12.41 2.74 2.41
N PHE A 6 -12.08 2.09 1.30
CA PHE A 6 -11.51 2.74 0.12
C PHE A 6 -12.49 2.68 -1.05
N GLU A 7 -12.55 3.75 -1.80
CA GLU A 7 -13.37 3.87 -3.00
C GLU A 7 -12.67 4.79 -4.01
N LEU A 8 -13.17 4.82 -5.25
CA LEU A 8 -12.74 5.80 -6.23
C LEU A 8 -13.60 7.05 -6.13
N ASP A 9 -12.95 8.19 -6.18
CA ASP A 9 -13.63 9.46 -6.41
C ASP A 9 -14.27 9.44 -7.81
N PRO A 10 -15.58 9.75 -7.91
CA PRO A 10 -16.31 9.65 -9.18
C PRO A 10 -15.95 10.73 -10.20
N GLU A 11 -15.35 11.85 -9.77
CA GLU A 11 -14.95 12.96 -10.64
C GLU A 11 -13.51 12.76 -11.13
N TRP A 12 -12.61 12.33 -10.24
CA TRP A 12 -11.18 12.31 -10.51
C TRP A 12 -10.59 10.92 -10.77
N ASP A 13 -11.36 9.85 -10.53
CA ASP A 13 -10.89 8.47 -10.62
C ASP A 13 -9.62 8.26 -9.76
N LEU A 14 -9.60 8.87 -8.57
CA LEU A 14 -8.51 8.78 -7.59
C LEU A 14 -8.99 8.04 -6.34
N PRO A 15 -8.12 7.25 -5.69
CA PRO A 15 -8.45 6.65 -4.40
C PRO A 15 -8.81 7.71 -3.37
N ILE A 16 -9.90 7.47 -2.66
CA ILE A 16 -10.28 8.19 -1.45
C ILE A 16 -10.57 7.19 -0.34
N PHE A 17 -10.51 7.64 0.91
CA PHE A 17 -10.86 6.82 2.05
C PHE A 17 -11.98 7.45 2.88
N LYS A 18 -12.78 6.60 3.49
CA LYS A 18 -13.78 6.96 4.50
C LYS A 18 -13.49 6.17 5.75
N GLY A 19 -13.57 6.80 6.91
CA GLY A 19 -13.50 6.06 8.16
C GLY A 19 -14.16 6.79 9.32
N ARG A 20 -14.49 6.04 10.37
CA ARG A 20 -15.09 6.57 11.60
C ARG A 20 -14.06 6.85 12.69
N ALA A 21 -12.97 6.09 12.68
CA ALA A 21 -11.91 6.22 13.66
C ALA A 21 -10.81 7.14 13.12
N GLU A 22 -10.79 8.38 13.60
CA GLU A 22 -9.82 9.43 13.20
C GLU A 22 -8.36 8.97 13.35
N ARG A 23 -8.09 8.06 14.30
CA ARG A 23 -6.75 7.47 14.48
C ARG A 23 -6.18 6.84 13.22
N TYR A 24 -7.01 6.36 12.29
CA TYR A 24 -6.55 5.73 11.04
C TYR A 24 -6.49 6.70 9.86
N PHE A 25 -6.84 7.98 10.03
CA PHE A 25 -6.79 8.96 8.94
C PHE A 25 -5.38 9.18 8.39
N PRO A 26 -4.31 9.23 9.20
CA PRO A 26 -2.95 9.30 8.66
C PRO A 26 -2.59 8.11 7.77
N LEU A 27 -2.97 6.90 8.17
CA LEU A 27 -2.78 5.68 7.38
C LEU A 27 -3.58 5.70 6.07
N GLY A 28 -4.84 6.14 6.13
CA GLY A 28 -5.66 6.32 4.93
C GLY A 28 -5.09 7.38 3.97
N ALA A 29 -4.63 8.51 4.51
CA ALA A 29 -4.06 9.61 3.74
C ALA A 29 -2.77 9.20 3.03
N TRP A 30 -1.86 8.52 3.74
CA TRP A 30 -0.65 7.96 3.16
C TRP A 30 -0.94 6.98 2.02
N LEU A 31 -1.93 6.09 2.20
CA LEU A 31 -2.29 5.13 1.15
C LEU A 31 -2.78 5.82 -0.12
N ILE A 32 -3.69 6.79 -0.01
CA ILE A 32 -4.25 7.43 -1.20
C ILE A 32 -3.26 8.38 -1.90
N SER A 33 -2.31 8.97 -1.15
CA SER A 33 -1.33 9.91 -1.69
C SER A 33 -0.08 9.24 -2.22
N GLU A 34 0.52 8.32 -1.46
CA GLU A 34 1.82 7.72 -1.77
C GLU A 34 1.70 6.40 -2.52
N VAL A 35 0.71 5.57 -2.16
CA VAL A 35 0.49 4.30 -2.85
C VAL A 35 -0.41 4.50 -4.08
N SER A 36 -1.47 5.31 -3.94
CA SER A 36 -2.41 5.63 -5.01
C SER A 36 -2.88 4.36 -5.73
N LYS A 37 -3.06 4.38 -7.05
CA LYS A 37 -3.44 3.21 -7.86
C LYS A 37 -2.26 2.32 -8.28
N ASN A 38 -1.07 2.52 -7.70
CA ASN A 38 0.14 1.83 -8.12
C ASN A 38 0.27 0.48 -7.41
N HIS A 39 0.02 -0.61 -8.15
CA HIS A 39 0.11 -1.97 -7.63
C HIS A 39 1.52 -2.31 -7.15
N GLY A 40 2.58 -1.86 -7.84
CA GLY A 40 3.97 -2.09 -7.43
C GLY A 40 4.27 -1.49 -6.05
N VAL A 41 3.83 -0.26 -5.84
CA VAL A 41 4.03 0.47 -4.58
C VAL A 41 3.19 -0.17 -3.45
N ALA A 42 2.00 -0.70 -3.76
CA ALA A 42 1.21 -1.46 -2.80
C ALA A 42 1.89 -2.79 -2.40
N LEU A 43 2.55 -3.46 -3.35
CA LEU A 43 3.35 -4.66 -3.08
C LEU A 43 4.55 -4.33 -2.17
N ASP A 44 5.26 -3.24 -2.43
CA ASP A 44 6.35 -2.78 -1.56
C ASP A 44 5.86 -2.55 -0.13
N ALA A 45 4.71 -1.90 0.06
CA ALA A 45 4.13 -1.68 1.39
C ALA A 45 3.78 -2.99 2.11
N LEU A 46 3.18 -3.95 1.39
CA LEU A 46 2.84 -5.27 1.94
C LEU A 46 4.10 -6.06 2.32
N ALA A 47 5.13 -6.05 1.47
CA ALA A 47 6.39 -6.73 1.71
C ALA A 47 7.16 -6.12 2.88
N MET A 48 7.23 -4.79 2.94
CA MET A 48 7.84 -4.04 4.05
C MET A 48 7.24 -4.46 5.40
N LEU A 49 5.91 -4.58 5.48
CA LEU A 49 5.23 -5.02 6.70
C LEU A 49 5.54 -6.48 7.06
N ASP A 50 5.65 -7.36 6.06
CA ASP A 50 5.96 -8.77 6.28
C ASP A 50 7.41 -9.00 6.70
N ASP A 51 8.35 -8.26 6.11
CA ASP A 51 9.76 -8.27 6.50
C ASP A 51 9.92 -7.78 7.95
N ALA A 52 9.28 -6.67 8.31
CA ALA A 52 9.27 -6.18 9.69
C ALA A 52 8.67 -7.18 10.70
N ALA A 53 7.60 -7.88 10.30
CA ALA A 53 6.99 -8.93 11.14
C ALA A 53 7.90 -10.16 11.34
N ARG A 54 8.85 -10.40 10.42
CA ARG A 54 9.89 -11.43 10.56
C ARG A 54 11.09 -10.96 11.38
N GLY A 55 11.10 -9.69 11.80
CA GLY A 55 12.20 -9.08 12.55
C GLY A 55 13.28 -8.45 11.69
N ASP A 56 13.08 -8.41 10.36
CA ASP A 56 13.96 -7.67 9.46
C ASP A 56 13.74 -6.15 9.66
N THR A 57 14.73 -5.34 9.34
CA THR A 57 14.61 -3.87 9.35
C THR A 57 14.54 -3.40 7.90
N PRO A 58 13.34 -3.24 7.33
CA PRO A 58 13.21 -2.73 5.97
C PRO A 58 13.77 -1.31 5.87
N GLU A 59 14.16 -0.92 4.65
CA GLU A 59 14.54 0.47 4.40
C GLU A 59 13.35 1.39 4.71
N PRO A 60 13.60 2.57 5.31
CA PRO A 60 12.56 3.54 5.53
C PRO A 60 11.87 3.92 4.22
N TRP A 61 10.56 4.08 4.26
CA TRP A 61 9.82 4.64 3.15
C TRP A 61 9.95 6.15 3.22
N ASP A 62 10.78 6.66 2.33
CA ASP A 62 11.01 8.09 2.11
C ASP A 62 10.24 8.53 0.87
N SER A 63 9.25 9.39 1.06
CA SER A 63 8.52 10.03 -0.02
C SER A 63 8.43 11.54 0.18
N GLU A 64 7.87 12.24 -0.80
CA GLU A 64 7.79 13.71 -0.75
C GLU A 64 7.02 14.19 0.49
N SER A 65 5.94 13.50 0.85
CA SER A 65 5.02 13.97 1.89
C SER A 65 5.13 13.23 3.22
N TYR A 66 5.74 12.05 3.25
CA TYR A 66 5.76 11.21 4.45
C TYR A 66 7.13 10.60 4.72
N ASP A 67 7.51 10.63 6.00
CA ASP A 67 8.53 9.77 6.57
C ASP A 67 7.83 8.57 7.24
N VAL A 68 8.10 7.38 6.73
CA VAL A 68 7.52 6.14 7.25
C VAL A 68 8.62 5.16 7.63
N THR A 69 8.59 4.72 8.88
CA THR A 69 9.48 3.66 9.37
C THR A 69 8.65 2.47 9.82
N VAL A 70 9.03 1.27 9.40
CA VAL A 70 8.43 0.02 9.86
C VAL A 70 9.51 -0.86 10.45
N ASP A 71 9.28 -1.35 11.66
CA ASP A 71 10.14 -2.30 12.35
C ASP A 71 9.28 -3.31 13.13
N ALA A 72 9.92 -4.23 13.85
CA ALA A 72 9.22 -5.25 14.64
C ALA A 72 8.30 -4.66 15.75
N ALA A 73 8.51 -3.40 16.17
CA ALA A 73 7.65 -2.74 17.14
C ALA A 73 6.38 -2.14 16.50
N GLY A 74 6.40 -1.89 15.19
CA GLY A 74 5.25 -1.37 14.47
C GLY A 74 5.62 -0.43 13.33
N MET A 75 4.65 0.40 12.96
CA MET A 75 4.78 1.42 11.92
C MET A 75 4.64 2.80 12.53
N ARG A 76 5.53 3.72 12.15
CA ARG A 76 5.50 5.13 12.55
C ARG A 76 5.42 6.01 11.30
N PHE A 77 4.59 7.04 11.39
CA PHE A 77 4.34 8.03 10.35
C PHE A 77 4.69 9.42 10.82
N GLN A 78 5.27 10.23 9.94
CA GLN A 78 5.32 11.67 10.07
C GLN A 78 5.01 12.30 8.71
N ASN A 79 3.97 13.14 8.63
CA ASN A 79 3.76 13.99 7.47
C ASN A 79 4.75 15.17 7.51
N ARG A 80 5.44 15.42 6.40
CA ARG A 80 6.46 16.48 6.26
C ARG A 80 5.87 17.89 6.16
N TYR A 81 4.62 18.00 5.71
CA TYR A 81 3.90 19.27 5.52
C TYR A 81 2.88 19.56 6.62
N ALA A 82 2.47 18.55 7.39
CA ALA A 82 1.54 18.67 8.51
C ALA A 82 2.16 18.04 9.77
N LEU A 83 2.87 18.84 10.56
CA LEU A 83 3.64 18.35 11.71
C LEU A 83 2.79 17.69 12.80
N ASP A 84 1.52 18.04 12.88
CA ASP A 84 0.51 17.46 13.78
C ASP A 84 0.01 16.08 13.31
N GLN A 85 0.26 15.71 12.05
CA GLN A 85 -0.06 14.39 11.51
C GLN A 85 1.09 13.41 11.74
N ARG A 86 1.20 12.97 13.00
CA ARG A 86 2.04 11.86 13.43
C ARG A 86 1.16 10.72 13.93
N ALA A 87 1.53 9.49 13.58
CA ALA A 87 0.82 8.31 14.07
C ALA A 87 1.76 7.12 14.25
N GLU A 88 1.39 6.24 15.17
CA GLU A 88 2.06 4.98 15.42
C GLU A 88 1.01 3.87 15.49
N TYR A 89 1.31 2.72 14.88
CA TYR A 89 0.41 1.58 14.80
C TYR A 89 1.17 0.27 15.01
N SER A 90 0.53 -0.74 15.58
CA SER A 90 1.11 -2.08 15.58
C SER A 90 1.05 -2.70 14.16
N LEU A 91 1.90 -3.69 13.90
CA LEU A 91 1.85 -4.42 12.62
C LEU A 91 0.49 -5.09 12.40
N ASP A 92 -0.15 -5.57 13.47
CA ASP A 92 -1.48 -6.19 13.43
C ASP A 92 -2.59 -5.21 13.08
N GLU A 93 -2.41 -3.92 13.38
CA GLU A 93 -3.35 -2.87 13.01
C GLU A 93 -3.18 -2.46 11.54
N VAL A 94 -1.94 -2.40 11.05
CA VAL A 94 -1.64 -1.97 9.68
C VAL A 94 -1.96 -3.05 8.66
N ARG A 95 -1.65 -4.32 8.98
CA ARG A 95 -1.82 -5.46 8.07
C ARG A 95 -3.21 -5.52 7.41
N PRO A 96 -4.32 -5.56 8.16
CA PRO A 96 -5.64 -5.64 7.54
C PRO A 96 -5.95 -4.43 6.66
N VAL A 97 -5.44 -3.24 6.98
CA VAL A 97 -5.65 -2.04 6.16
C VAL A 97 -4.93 -2.15 4.82
N LEU A 98 -3.67 -2.59 4.82
CA LEU A 98 -2.92 -2.80 3.57
C LEU A 98 -3.54 -3.91 2.72
N GLU A 99 -3.98 -5.00 3.33
CA GLU A 99 -4.68 -6.07 2.62
C GLU A 99 -6.00 -5.58 2.02
N ASP A 100 -6.78 -4.79 2.76
CA ASP A 100 -8.03 -4.20 2.28
C ASP A 100 -7.78 -3.18 1.17
N TYR A 101 -6.71 -2.39 1.26
CA TYR A 101 -6.30 -1.47 0.20
C TYR A 101 -5.90 -2.22 -1.07
N TRP A 102 -5.11 -3.29 -0.94
CA TRP A 102 -4.78 -4.16 -2.07
C TRP A 102 -6.03 -4.74 -2.73
N ARG A 103 -6.96 -5.29 -1.94
CA ARG A 103 -8.25 -5.80 -2.46
C ARG A 103 -9.04 -4.71 -3.18
N PHE A 104 -9.05 -3.49 -2.66
CA PHE A 104 -9.65 -2.34 -3.33
C PHE A 104 -9.00 -2.07 -4.69
N LEU A 105 -7.67 -2.06 -4.78
CA LEU A 105 -6.97 -1.86 -6.07
C LEU A 105 -7.36 -2.90 -7.11
N LEU A 106 -7.53 -4.17 -6.70
CA LEU A 106 -7.99 -5.24 -7.59
C LEU A 106 -9.40 -5.01 -8.15
N THR A 107 -10.23 -4.17 -7.51
CA THR A 107 -11.56 -3.83 -8.03
C THR A 107 -11.55 -2.72 -9.08
N ILE A 108 -10.42 -2.01 -9.23
CA ILE A 108 -10.30 -0.89 -10.16
C ILE A 108 -10.15 -1.46 -11.58
N PRO A 109 -11.07 -1.14 -12.51
CA PRO A 109 -10.96 -1.65 -13.87
C PRO A 109 -9.74 -1.03 -14.57
N GLU A 110 -9.05 -1.84 -15.36
CA GLU A 110 -7.99 -1.34 -16.24
C GLU A 110 -8.58 -0.36 -17.25
N ARG A 111 -7.94 0.80 -17.43
CA ARG A 111 -8.35 1.77 -18.45
C ARG A 111 -8.13 1.17 -19.85
N PRO A 112 -9.17 1.10 -20.70
CA PRO A 112 -9.02 0.59 -22.05
C PRO A 112 -7.94 1.35 -22.83
N GLY A 113 -7.10 0.63 -23.56
CA GLY A 113 -6.03 1.22 -24.38
C GLY A 113 -4.77 1.64 -23.61
N THR A 114 -4.65 1.30 -22.32
CA THR A 114 -3.40 1.51 -21.58
C THR A 114 -2.31 0.62 -22.17
N TYR A 115 -1.25 1.24 -22.69
CA TYR A 115 -0.08 0.52 -23.18
C TYR A 115 0.70 -0.04 -21.99
N ARG A 116 0.93 -1.36 -22.00
CA ARG A 116 1.79 -2.06 -21.02
C ARG A 116 3.16 -2.30 -21.65
N ALA A 117 4.21 -1.79 -21.00
CA ALA A 117 5.59 -2.02 -21.42
C ALA A 117 6.08 -3.45 -21.11
N PHE A 118 5.51 -4.10 -20.08
CA PHE A 118 5.91 -5.42 -19.60
C PHE A 118 4.69 -6.35 -19.49
N TRP A 119 4.85 -7.60 -19.96
CA TRP A 119 3.85 -8.68 -19.92
C TRP A 119 2.41 -8.25 -20.24
N PRO A 120 2.13 -7.74 -21.46
CA PRO A 120 0.80 -7.27 -21.85
C PRO A 120 -0.30 -8.35 -21.82
N GLU A 121 0.09 -9.63 -21.77
CA GLU A 121 -0.79 -10.79 -21.64
C GLU A 121 -1.30 -11.05 -20.22
N LEU A 122 -0.66 -10.48 -19.19
CA LEU A 122 -1.05 -10.64 -17.79
C LEU A 122 -1.97 -9.51 -17.33
N SER A 123 -2.81 -9.77 -16.32
CA SER A 123 -3.51 -8.68 -15.63
C SER A 123 -2.50 -7.72 -14.98
N LEU A 124 -2.89 -6.47 -14.77
CA LEU A 124 -2.01 -5.46 -14.19
C LEU A 124 -1.44 -5.89 -12.81
N PRO A 125 -2.24 -6.46 -11.87
CA PRO A 125 -1.71 -6.97 -10.61
C PRO A 125 -0.68 -8.09 -10.79
N GLU A 126 -0.92 -9.03 -11.71
CA GLU A 126 0.00 -10.14 -11.99
C GLU A 126 1.32 -9.65 -12.61
N ALA A 127 1.24 -8.70 -13.54
CA ALA A 127 2.42 -8.10 -14.17
C ALA A 127 3.29 -7.37 -13.13
N HIS A 128 2.67 -6.60 -12.23
CA HIS A 128 3.39 -5.92 -11.14
C HIS A 128 3.97 -6.90 -10.12
N LEU A 129 3.25 -7.98 -9.77
CA LEU A 129 3.78 -9.03 -8.91
C LEU A 129 5.03 -9.66 -9.51
N LEU A 130 4.99 -10.04 -10.79
CA LEU A 130 6.12 -10.64 -11.48
C LEU A 130 7.31 -9.67 -11.58
N LEU A 131 7.04 -8.40 -11.89
CA LEU A 131 8.06 -7.36 -11.92
C LEU A 131 8.74 -7.20 -10.56
N TRP A 132 7.95 -7.16 -9.50
CA TRP A 132 8.43 -7.02 -8.13
C TRP A 132 9.35 -8.20 -7.76
N GLU A 133 8.91 -9.43 -8.01
CA GLU A 133 9.71 -10.62 -7.67
C GLU A 133 11.02 -10.69 -8.47
N GLN A 134 11.02 -10.25 -9.73
CA GLN A 134 12.25 -10.14 -10.52
C GLN A 134 13.19 -9.05 -9.98
N THR A 135 12.64 -7.92 -9.55
CA THR A 135 13.41 -6.81 -8.98
C THR A 135 14.10 -7.21 -7.69
N TRP A 136 13.39 -7.88 -6.79
CA TRP A 136 13.91 -8.25 -5.47
C TRP A 136 14.54 -9.64 -5.40
N GLY A 137 14.47 -10.43 -6.48
CA GLY A 137 15.06 -11.76 -6.55
C GLY A 137 14.45 -12.78 -5.59
N ARG A 138 13.21 -12.57 -5.14
CA ARG A 138 12.51 -13.45 -4.19
C ARG A 138 11.00 -13.51 -4.46
N PRO A 139 10.30 -14.58 -4.04
CA PRO A 139 8.84 -14.63 -4.07
C PRO A 139 8.22 -13.57 -3.15
N HIS A 140 7.13 -12.95 -3.59
CA HIS A 140 6.41 -11.98 -2.77
C HIS A 140 5.73 -12.69 -1.58
N PRO A 141 5.79 -12.15 -0.34
CA PRO A 141 5.27 -12.83 0.86
C PRO A 141 3.75 -13.09 0.84
N TYR A 142 3.02 -12.34 0.02
CA TYR A 142 1.56 -12.53 -0.17
C TYR A 142 1.20 -13.38 -1.39
N ARG A 143 2.17 -13.94 -2.12
CA ARG A 143 1.90 -14.84 -3.24
C ARG A 143 1.02 -16.01 -2.77
N GLY A 144 -0.10 -16.24 -3.45
CA GLY A 144 -1.08 -17.28 -3.09
C GLY A 144 -1.94 -16.99 -1.85
N ARG A 145 -1.85 -15.77 -1.28
CA ARG A 145 -2.74 -15.30 -0.20
C ARG A 145 -3.70 -14.22 -0.68
N LEU A 146 -3.19 -13.25 -1.46
CA LEU A 146 -3.94 -12.09 -1.96
C LEU A 146 -3.99 -12.01 -3.50
N PHE A 147 -3.55 -13.06 -4.19
CA PHE A 147 -3.49 -13.19 -5.65
C PHE A 147 -4.14 -14.51 -6.04
#